data_AF-A0A2S9FRB9-F1
#
_entry.id   AF-A0A2S9FRB9-F1
#
_cell.length_a   1.000
_cell.length_b   1.000
_cell.length_c   1.000
_cell.angle_alpha   90.00
_cell.angle_beta   90.00
_cell.angle_gamma   90.00
#
_symmetry.space_group_name_H-M   'P 1'
#
loop_
_entity.id
_entity.type
_entity.pdbx_description
1 polymer ?
#
loop_
_entity_poly.entity_id
_entity_poly.type
_entity_poly.pdbx_seq_one_letter_code
_entity_poly.pdbx_strand_id
1 'polypeptide(L)'
;PGGIPSHVAPETPGSIHEGGELGYALSHAYGAAFDNPDLLVATVIGDGEAETGALATSWHSNKLTNPAKDGVVLPILHLNGYKIANPTVLARIPED
;
A
#
# COMPACT_ATOMS: atom_id res chain seq x y z
N PRO A 1 3.50 4.34 28.77
CA PRO A 1 3.37 2.88 28.99
C PRO A 1 1.93 2.54 29.38
N GLY A 2 1.31 1.52 28.76
CA GLY A 2 -0.12 1.19 28.95
C GLY A 2 -1.09 2.02 28.11
N GLY A 3 -0.62 2.66 27.05
CA GLY A 3 -1.45 3.35 26.05
C GLY A 3 -1.60 2.51 24.78
N ILE A 4 -1.90 3.17 23.66
CA ILE A 4 -2.07 2.55 22.34
C ILE A 4 -0.73 2.44 21.57
N PRO A 5 -0.63 1.55 20.56
CA PRO A 5 0.48 1.50 19.61
C PRO A 5 0.63 2.80 18.80
N SER A 6 1.82 3.00 18.24
CA SER A 6 2.12 4.14 17.36
C SER A 6 1.76 3.92 15.89
N HIS A 7 1.58 2.65 15.48
CA HIS A 7 1.21 2.27 14.13
C HIS A 7 -0.30 2.16 13.99
N VAL A 8 -0.77 1.85 12.78
CA VAL A 8 -2.19 1.56 12.49
C VAL A 8 -2.54 0.14 12.98
N ALA A 9 -2.22 -0.14 14.24
CA ALA A 9 -2.24 -1.48 14.83
C ALA A 9 -3.63 -2.13 14.83
N PRO A 10 -3.73 -3.46 15.07
CA PRO A 10 -4.99 -4.20 14.99
C PRO A 10 -6.13 -3.70 15.90
N GLU A 11 -5.80 -2.98 16.98
CA GLU A 11 -6.79 -2.35 17.85
C GLU A 11 -7.45 -1.09 17.26
N THR A 12 -6.90 -0.54 16.17
CA THR A 12 -7.43 0.63 15.47
C THR A 12 -8.64 0.23 14.62
N PRO A 13 -9.85 0.78 14.87
CA PRO A 13 -11.02 0.46 14.06
C PRO A 13 -10.79 0.78 12.58
N GLY A 14 -11.12 -0.20 11.72
CA GLY A 14 -10.91 -0.12 10.27
C GLY A 14 -9.53 -0.55 9.79
N SER A 15 -8.59 -0.86 10.68
CA SER A 15 -7.29 -1.40 10.28
C SER A 15 -7.39 -2.87 9.89
N ILE A 16 -6.85 -3.18 8.70
CA ILE A 16 -6.52 -4.53 8.24
C ILE A 16 -5.06 -4.64 7.80
N HIS A 17 -4.28 -3.58 8.04
CA HIS A 17 -2.89 -3.44 7.62
C HIS A 17 -2.20 -2.44 8.55
N GLU A 18 -1.28 -2.94 9.38
CA GLU A 18 -0.60 -2.09 10.37
C GLU A 18 0.45 -1.16 9.76
N GLY A 19 1.15 -1.61 8.72
CA GLY A 19 2.18 -0.83 8.03
C GLY A 19 3.47 -0.61 8.84
N GLY A 20 3.74 -1.42 9.86
CA GLY A 20 5.01 -1.39 10.60
C GLY A 20 6.17 -1.98 9.78
N GLU A 21 6.01 -3.22 9.32
CA GLU A 21 6.90 -3.78 8.28
C GLU A 21 6.36 -3.37 6.91
N LEU A 22 7.15 -2.53 6.23
CA LEU A 22 6.83 -1.93 4.95
C LEU A 22 6.91 -2.95 3.80
N GLY A 23 6.03 -2.82 2.81
CA GLY A 23 6.14 -3.53 1.52
C GLY A 23 4.89 -4.31 1.11
N TYR A 24 3.89 -4.41 1.99
CA TYR A 24 2.72 -5.27 1.81
C TYR A 24 1.43 -4.52 1.51
N ALA A 25 1.48 -3.18 1.36
CA ALA A 25 0.28 -2.36 1.16
C ALA A 25 -0.57 -2.85 -0.03
N LEU A 26 0.05 -3.04 -1.20
CA LEU A 26 -0.66 -3.48 -2.40
C LEU A 26 -1.04 -4.96 -2.37
N SER A 27 -0.19 -5.85 -1.84
CA SER A 27 -0.56 -7.28 -1.78
C SER A 27 -1.79 -7.49 -0.87
N HIS A 28 -1.86 -6.79 0.26
CA HIS A 28 -3.06 -6.80 1.11
C HIS A 28 -4.27 -6.18 0.40
N ALA A 29 -4.07 -5.07 -0.33
CA ALA A 29 -5.15 -4.41 -1.05
C ALA A 29 -5.78 -5.29 -2.14
N TYR A 30 -4.95 -5.92 -2.98
CA TYR A 30 -5.44 -6.84 -4.00
C TYR A 30 -6.07 -8.09 -3.38
N GLY A 31 -5.49 -8.61 -2.29
CA GLY A 31 -6.10 -9.70 -1.53
C GLY A 31 -7.49 -9.37 -0.98
N ALA A 32 -7.70 -8.14 -0.51
CA ALA A 32 -9.00 -7.67 -0.02
C ALA A 32 -10.02 -7.47 -1.15
N ALA A 33 -9.57 -7.10 -2.34
CA ALA A 33 -10.42 -6.89 -3.51
C ALA A 33 -10.87 -8.19 -4.19
N PHE A 34 -10.13 -9.29 -4.06
CA PHE A 34 -10.50 -10.57 -4.69
C PHE A 34 -11.87 -11.05 -4.23
N ASP A 35 -12.67 -11.53 -5.19
CA ASP A 35 -14.05 -12.00 -5.01
C ASP A 35 -14.99 -10.99 -4.31
N ASN A 36 -14.67 -9.69 -4.39
CA ASN A 36 -15.41 -8.62 -3.73
C ASN A 36 -15.72 -7.44 -4.69
N PRO A 37 -16.64 -7.62 -5.65
CA PRO A 37 -16.82 -6.71 -6.79
C PRO A 37 -17.27 -5.29 -6.42
N ASP A 38 -17.91 -5.13 -5.25
CA ASP A 38 -18.42 -3.83 -4.79
C ASP A 38 -17.39 -3.06 -3.92
N LEU A 39 -16.22 -3.65 -3.64
CA LEU A 39 -15.20 -3.04 -2.79
C LEU A 39 -14.25 -2.16 -3.59
N LEU A 40 -14.09 -0.92 -3.12
CA LEU A 40 -12.99 -0.04 -3.49
C LEU A 40 -11.96 -0.03 -2.36
N VAL A 41 -10.72 -0.36 -2.67
CA VAL A 41 -9.59 -0.27 -1.74
C VAL A 41 -8.70 0.89 -2.14
N ALA A 42 -8.80 2.01 -1.41
CA ALA A 42 -7.89 3.14 -1.58
C ALA A 42 -6.59 2.87 -0.80
N THR A 43 -5.51 2.58 -1.52
CA THR A 43 -4.26 2.10 -0.92
C THR A 43 -3.20 3.19 -0.99
N VAL A 44 -2.92 3.81 0.16
CA VAL A 44 -1.83 4.79 0.29
C VAL A 44 -0.51 4.04 0.44
N ILE A 45 0.45 4.40 -0.40
CA ILE A 45 1.75 3.73 -0.52
C ILE A 45 2.83 4.75 -0.22
N GLY A 46 3.71 4.48 0.75
CA GLY A 46 4.88 5.33 0.96
C GLY A 46 5.82 5.29 -0.25
N ASP A 47 6.32 6.43 -0.69
CA ASP A 47 7.38 6.46 -1.71
C ASP A 47 8.69 5.79 -1.24
N GLY A 48 8.96 5.80 0.08
CA GLY A 48 10.02 4.98 0.68
C GLY A 48 9.68 3.50 0.74
N GLU A 49 8.41 3.15 0.99
CA GLU A 49 7.93 1.75 0.92
C GLU A 49 8.12 1.20 -0.51
N ALA A 50 7.90 2.04 -1.53
CA ALA A 50 7.99 1.68 -2.95
C ALA A 50 9.35 1.17 -3.40
N GLU A 51 10.39 1.40 -2.58
CA GLU A 51 11.73 0.87 -2.82
C GLU A 51 11.93 -0.57 -2.30
N THR A 52 10.97 -1.12 -1.56
CA THR A 52 11.00 -2.52 -1.12
C THR A 52 10.67 -3.48 -2.26
N GLY A 53 11.30 -4.66 -2.27
CA GLY A 53 11.04 -5.66 -3.32
C GLY A 53 9.60 -6.18 -3.33
N ALA A 54 8.99 -6.35 -2.14
CA ALA A 54 7.61 -6.80 -2.00
C ALA A 54 6.63 -5.80 -2.65
N LEU A 55 6.80 -4.50 -2.40
CA LEU A 55 5.93 -3.51 -3.02
C LEU A 55 6.21 -3.36 -4.52
N ALA A 56 7.48 -3.36 -4.92
CA ALA A 56 7.86 -3.27 -6.33
C ALA A 56 7.19 -4.36 -7.18
N THR A 57 7.19 -5.62 -6.73
CA THR A 57 6.54 -6.71 -7.47
C THR A 57 5.00 -6.65 -7.41
N SER A 58 4.44 -6.15 -6.31
CA SER A 58 2.99 -6.12 -6.10
C SER A 58 2.23 -5.19 -7.06
N TRP A 59 2.91 -4.25 -7.75
CA TRP A 59 2.33 -3.48 -8.86
C TRP A 59 1.87 -4.36 -10.03
N HIS A 60 2.37 -5.60 -10.13
CA HIS A 60 1.94 -6.55 -11.15
C HIS A 60 0.63 -7.28 -10.80
N SER A 61 0.07 -7.09 -9.60
CA SER A 61 -1.17 -7.77 -9.18
C SER A 61 -2.39 -7.38 -10.02
N ASN A 62 -2.40 -6.24 -10.71
CA ASN A 62 -3.48 -5.90 -11.65
C ASN A 62 -3.58 -6.85 -12.86
N LYS A 63 -2.55 -7.66 -13.15
CA LYS A 63 -2.63 -8.71 -14.18
C LYS A 63 -3.35 -9.96 -13.67
N LEU A 64 -3.56 -10.06 -12.36
CA LEU A 64 -4.15 -11.22 -11.69
C LEU A 64 -5.61 -10.99 -11.29
N THR A 65 -6.12 -9.77 -11.42
CA THR A 65 -7.52 -9.39 -11.13
C THR A 65 -8.43 -9.59 -12.33
N ASN A 66 -9.70 -9.91 -12.06
CA ASN A 66 -10.80 -9.90 -13.00
C ASN A 66 -11.82 -8.82 -12.62
N PRO A 67 -11.97 -7.73 -13.41
CA PRO A 67 -12.85 -6.62 -13.06
C PRO A 67 -14.35 -6.97 -13.04
N ALA A 68 -14.75 -8.15 -13.53
CA ALA A 68 -16.14 -8.63 -13.45
C ALA A 68 -16.43 -9.42 -12.17
N LYS A 69 -15.39 -9.79 -11.40
CA LYS A 69 -15.50 -10.64 -10.20
C LYS A 69 -14.89 -10.00 -8.96
N ASP A 70 -13.84 -9.22 -9.15
CA ASP A 70 -13.05 -8.62 -8.09
C ASP A 70 -13.36 -7.12 -7.98
N GLY A 71 -13.06 -6.57 -6.81
CA GLY A 71 -13.13 -5.15 -6.53
C GLY A 71 -12.02 -4.36 -7.21
N VAL A 72 -11.96 -3.07 -6.89
CA VAL A 72 -11.01 -2.12 -7.48
C VAL A 72 -10.00 -1.69 -6.43
N VAL A 73 -8.71 -1.76 -6.77
CA VAL A 73 -7.65 -1.13 -5.99
C VAL A 73 -7.33 0.21 -6.63
N LEU A 74 -7.34 1.29 -5.85
CA LEU A 74 -6.88 2.63 -6.22
C LEU A 74 -5.55 2.92 -5.50
N PRO A 75 -4.39 2.68 -6.14
CA PRO A 75 -3.09 2.99 -5.56
C PRO A 75 -2.87 4.51 -5.50
N ILE A 76 -2.47 5.02 -4.35
CA ILE A 76 -2.11 6.42 -4.12
C ILE A 76 -0.65 6.43 -3.67
N LEU A 77 0.25 6.79 -4.57
CA LEU A 77 1.65 6.99 -4.22
C LEU A 77 1.80 8.27 -3.40
N HIS A 78 2.07 8.13 -2.10
CA HIS A 78 2.36 9.24 -1.20
C HIS A 78 3.79 9.73 -1.46
N LEU A 79 3.96 10.47 -2.56
CA LEU A 79 5.23 10.99 -3.05
C LEU A 79 5.68 12.24 -2.28
N ASN A 80 5.92 12.10 -0.97
CA ASN A 80 6.32 13.20 -0.10
C ASN A 80 7.82 13.56 -0.20
N GLY A 81 8.61 12.76 -0.92
CA GLY A 81 9.98 13.07 -1.32
C GLY A 81 11.06 12.48 -0.42
N TYR A 82 10.70 11.86 0.70
CA TYR A 82 11.65 11.44 1.72
C TYR A 82 11.23 10.17 2.46
N LYS A 83 12.25 9.40 2.84
CA LYS A 83 12.19 8.37 3.89
C LYS A 83 12.97 8.86 5.11
N ILE A 84 13.20 8.01 6.11
CA ILE A 84 13.72 8.39 7.44
C ILE A 84 14.90 9.39 7.39
N ALA A 85 15.90 9.14 6.54
CA ALA A 85 17.11 9.96 6.46
C ALA A 85 17.64 10.15 5.02
N ASN A 86 16.79 9.93 4.02
CA ASN A 86 17.18 10.01 2.61
C ASN A 86 15.99 10.48 1.75
N PRO A 87 16.26 11.07 0.58
CA PRO A 87 15.22 11.19 -0.43
C PRO A 87 14.78 9.82 -0.94
N THR A 88 13.63 9.77 -1.60
CA THR A 88 13.11 8.55 -2.24
C THR A 88 13.45 8.51 -3.72
N VAL A 89 13.66 7.32 -4.27
CA VAL A 89 14.07 7.15 -5.67
C VAL A 89 13.01 7.73 -6.61
N LEU A 90 11.75 7.33 -6.43
CA LEU A 90 10.65 7.77 -7.30
C LEU A 90 10.38 9.28 -7.24
N ALA A 91 10.73 9.96 -6.14
CA ALA A 91 10.57 11.40 -6.05
C ALA A 91 11.72 12.20 -6.70
N ARG A 92 12.76 11.51 -7.21
CA ARG A 92 13.98 12.13 -7.77
C ARG A 92 14.26 11.75 -9.21
N ILE A 93 13.48 10.83 -9.77
CA ILE A 93 13.50 10.61 -11.22
C ILE A 93 12.79 11.78 -11.94
N PRO A 94 13.16 12.10 -13.19
CA PRO A 94 12.41 13.04 -14.01
C PRO A 94 10.96 12.58 -14.19
N GLU A 95 10.04 13.54 -14.34
CA GLU A 95 8.62 13.27 -14.61
C GLU A 95 8.35 13.00 -16.11
N ASP A 96 9.35 13.24 -16.97
CA ASP A 96 9.31 13.11 -18.43
C ASP A 96 10.19 11.96 -18.96
#